data_AF-A0AAI9XSK0-F1
#
_entry.id   AF-A0AAI9XSK0-F1
#
_cell.length_a   1.000
_cell.length_b   1.000
_cell.length_c   1.000
_cell.angle_alpha   90.00
_cell.angle_beta   90.00
_cell.angle_gamma   90.00
#
_symmetry.space_group_name_H-M   'P 1'
#
loop_
_entity.id
_entity.type
_entity.pdbx_description
1 polymer ?
#
loop_
_entity_poly.entity_id
_entity_poly.type
_entity_poly.pdbx_seq_one_letter_code
_entity_poly.pdbx_strand_id
1 'polypeptide(L)'
;MASLPRPAVSGEKSMTDVWQHTKALLLSVWALTSRRMRVFGAFVLFLGFSIWLSLPTLKTMTVPQISLEYAHSPYNHSKVALLVENRANPILAPLMLHFISVVPPDWRFRFMGSVESVKSINSSVAIREQVAAGKLDLTYIPSNMSTAGQEMISRFLTNLWLYETVLQPAEWLLVFQTDSILCANSKQNINDYLEYDWIGAPWNPGGRWGGNGGLSIRRVSAMIDILRNQKRVDGSEPEDVWLAERLAHRPGSKVANGTVSLTFSGEMHSGEGTKINKGGANATLEAAAEGELVSGIDDYREGFYEPMGYHTGGSGIWLHSAIWGTPALRKHIWDYCPEVKLTLAMDAAKYVPGNCKAKWKRGLDGVEELETESDGGENEEGATDSQYPFGSETIDGKDYPNLPPSLMAW
;
A
#
# COMPACT_ATOMS: atom_id res chain seq x y z
N MET A 1 -44.21 14.11 97.50
CA MET A 1 -44.16 13.62 96.10
C MET A 1 -43.00 14.32 95.41
N ALA A 2 -42.00 13.54 95.00
CA ALA A 2 -40.82 14.04 94.29
C ALA A 2 -41.17 14.35 92.82
N SER A 3 -40.74 15.50 92.31
CA SER A 3 -40.77 15.82 90.88
C SER A 3 -39.34 15.71 90.31
N LEU A 4 -39.18 14.83 89.32
CA LEU A 4 -37.97 14.66 88.54
C LEU A 4 -37.79 15.82 87.53
N PRO A 5 -36.57 16.25 87.20
CA PRO A 5 -36.31 17.15 86.08
C PRO A 5 -36.18 16.39 84.75
N ARG A 6 -36.67 17.00 83.67
CA ARG A 6 -36.49 16.59 82.26
C ARG A 6 -35.07 16.90 81.75
N PRO A 7 -34.54 16.15 80.77
CA PRO A 7 -33.20 16.37 80.22
C PRO A 7 -33.18 17.52 79.20
N ALA A 8 -32.06 18.25 79.17
CA ALA A 8 -31.77 19.30 78.22
C ALA A 8 -31.33 18.74 76.85
N VAL A 9 -31.80 19.39 75.78
CA VAL A 9 -31.57 19.11 74.36
C VAL A 9 -30.11 19.44 73.98
N SER A 10 -29.46 18.56 73.21
CA SER A 10 -28.13 18.74 72.64
C SER A 10 -28.13 19.77 71.49
N GLY A 11 -27.26 20.78 71.57
CA GLY A 11 -27.10 21.79 70.51
C GLY A 11 -26.36 21.29 69.27
N GLU A 12 -26.82 21.70 68.09
CA GLU A 12 -26.16 21.50 66.79
C GLU A 12 -24.85 22.29 66.72
N LYS A 13 -23.77 21.63 66.25
CA LYS A 13 -22.46 22.27 66.05
C LYS A 13 -22.46 23.05 64.73
N SER A 14 -22.17 24.35 64.80
CA SER A 14 -22.05 25.23 63.63
C SER A 14 -20.83 24.90 62.78
N MET A 15 -20.91 25.09 61.45
CA MET A 15 -19.77 24.93 60.53
C MET A 15 -18.55 25.77 60.93
N THR A 16 -18.77 26.89 61.63
CA THR A 16 -17.69 27.74 62.16
C THR A 16 -16.89 27.04 63.26
N ASP A 17 -17.54 26.25 64.12
CA ASP A 17 -16.88 25.51 65.20
C ASP A 17 -16.07 24.34 64.64
N VAL A 18 -16.59 23.68 63.60
CA VAL A 18 -15.86 22.63 62.87
C VAL A 18 -14.61 23.20 62.20
N TRP A 19 -14.69 24.40 61.64
CA TRP A 19 -13.55 25.09 61.02
C TRP A 19 -12.48 25.52 62.04
N GLN A 20 -12.90 25.99 63.22
CA GLN A 20 -11.97 26.37 64.28
C GLN A 20 -11.29 25.13 64.89
N HIS A 21 -12.03 24.04 65.08
CA HIS A 21 -11.45 22.78 65.54
C HIS A 21 -10.47 22.16 64.54
N THR A 22 -10.79 22.19 63.24
CA THR A 22 -9.87 21.69 62.22
C THR A 22 -8.61 22.55 62.12
N LYS A 23 -8.73 23.89 62.21
CA LYS A 23 -7.57 24.79 62.29
C LYS A 23 -6.69 24.52 63.51
N ALA A 24 -7.29 24.37 64.69
CA ALA A 24 -6.56 24.08 65.92
C ALA A 24 -5.83 22.73 65.84
N LEU A 25 -6.46 21.71 65.23
CA LEU A 25 -5.87 20.40 65.00
C LEU A 25 -4.68 20.47 64.02
N LEU A 26 -4.82 21.22 62.93
CA LEU A 26 -3.75 21.42 61.95
C LEU A 26 -2.54 22.16 62.55
N LEU A 27 -2.77 23.18 63.37
CA LEU A 27 -1.71 23.94 64.03
C LEU A 27 -0.98 23.12 65.11
N SER A 28 -1.71 22.27 65.85
CA SER A 28 -1.11 21.39 66.86
C SER A 28 -0.28 20.27 66.22
N VAL A 29 -0.77 19.66 65.13
CA VAL A 29 0.02 18.72 64.31
C VAL A 29 1.23 19.41 63.68
N TRP A 30 1.10 20.66 63.24
CA TRP A 30 2.21 21.44 62.72
C TRP A 30 3.29 21.69 63.77
N ALA A 31 2.91 22.01 65.01
CA ALA A 31 3.85 22.22 66.11
C ALA A 31 4.63 20.94 66.50
N LEU A 32 4.02 19.76 66.32
CA LEU A 32 4.62 18.46 66.63
C LEU A 32 5.53 17.89 65.51
N THR A 33 5.60 18.54 64.34
CA THR A 33 6.40 18.06 63.20
C THR A 33 7.71 18.80 63.06
N SER A 34 8.81 18.05 62.95
CA SER A 34 10.14 18.63 62.71
C SER A 34 10.28 19.16 61.27
N ARG A 35 11.22 20.10 61.05
CA ARG A 35 11.49 20.67 59.72
C ARG A 35 11.76 19.60 58.65
N ARG A 36 12.43 18.50 59.03
CA ARG A 36 12.73 17.36 58.14
C ARG A 36 11.46 16.59 57.73
N MET A 37 10.52 16.39 58.66
CA MET A 37 9.24 15.73 58.36
C MET A 37 8.37 16.57 57.44
N ARG A 38 8.40 17.90 57.58
CA ARG A 38 7.65 18.81 56.68
C ARG A 38 8.20 18.80 55.26
N VAL A 39 9.53 18.82 55.11
CA VAL A 39 10.18 18.73 53.79
C VAL A 39 9.90 17.38 53.14
N PHE A 40 9.99 16.28 53.91
CA PHE A 40 9.65 14.94 53.41
C PHE A 40 8.18 14.83 53.00
N GLY A 41 7.25 15.34 53.81
CA GLY A 41 5.83 15.38 53.47
C GLY A 41 5.53 16.22 52.23
N ALA A 42 6.18 17.38 52.08
CA ALA A 42 6.05 18.21 50.88
C ALA A 42 6.61 17.50 49.63
N PHE A 43 7.73 16.78 49.76
CA PHE A 43 8.32 15.99 48.69
C PHE A 43 7.41 14.81 48.27
N VAL A 44 6.81 14.11 49.23
CA VAL A 44 5.84 13.03 48.96
C VAL A 44 4.58 13.57 48.28
N LEU A 45 4.05 14.72 48.73
CA LEU A 45 2.90 15.37 48.09
C LEU A 45 3.25 15.84 46.67
N PHE A 46 4.44 16.39 46.46
CA PHE A 46 4.93 16.79 45.15
C PHE A 46 5.10 15.58 44.21
N LEU A 47 5.67 14.48 44.69
CA LEU A 47 5.77 13.22 43.94
C LEU A 47 4.38 12.66 43.61
N GLY A 48 3.47 12.62 44.57
CA GLY A 48 2.11 12.14 44.36
C GLY A 48 1.34 13.00 43.34
N PHE A 49 1.49 14.32 43.41
CA PHE A 49 0.87 15.24 42.45
C PHE A 49 1.52 15.15 41.06
N SER A 50 2.84 14.98 41.00
CA SER A 50 3.56 14.78 39.73
C SER A 50 3.20 13.45 39.07
N ILE A 51 3.03 12.38 39.85
CA ILE A 51 2.52 11.08 39.39
C ILE A 51 1.07 11.21 38.95
N TRP A 52 0.24 11.95 39.68
CA TRP A 52 -1.15 12.20 39.29
C TRP A 52 -1.28 12.99 37.99
N LEU A 53 -0.39 13.95 37.75
CA LEU A 53 -0.31 14.69 36.49
C LEU A 53 0.34 13.88 35.35
N SER A 54 1.23 12.94 35.64
CA SER A 54 1.89 12.10 34.64
C SER A 54 1.15 10.80 34.34
N LEU A 55 0.19 10.41 35.19
CA LEU A 55 -0.80 9.38 34.86
C LEU A 55 -1.55 9.86 33.62
N PRO A 56 -1.47 9.14 32.49
CA PRO A 56 -2.12 9.56 31.28
C PRO A 56 -3.61 9.60 31.60
N THR A 57 -4.19 10.79 31.57
CA THR A 57 -5.63 10.98 31.51
C THR A 57 -6.04 10.49 30.12
N LEU A 58 -6.02 9.17 29.93
CA LEU A 58 -6.66 8.49 28.82
C LEU A 58 -8.14 8.78 29.00
N LYS A 59 -8.57 9.93 28.47
CA LYS A 59 -9.92 10.06 27.98
C LYS A 59 -10.04 8.97 26.93
N THR A 60 -10.53 7.82 27.34
CA THR A 60 -11.10 6.84 26.43
C THR A 60 -12.24 7.58 25.74
N MET A 61 -11.93 8.19 24.59
CA MET A 61 -12.97 8.64 23.69
C MET A 61 -13.73 7.38 23.34
N THR A 62 -14.96 7.26 23.85
CA THR A 62 -15.93 6.29 23.37
C THR A 62 -16.28 6.70 21.95
N VAL A 63 -15.44 6.28 21.00
CA VAL A 63 -15.78 6.33 19.59
C VAL A 63 -16.96 5.37 19.42
N PRO A 64 -18.11 5.81 18.90
CA PRO A 64 -19.19 4.90 18.61
C PRO A 64 -18.68 3.83 17.64
N GLN A 65 -18.61 2.58 18.09
CA GLN A 65 -18.35 1.44 17.21
C GLN A 65 -19.61 1.23 16.37
N ILE A 66 -19.55 1.66 15.11
CA ILE A 66 -20.54 1.30 14.11
C ILE A 66 -20.12 -0.09 13.60
N SER A 67 -20.80 -1.14 14.05
CA SER A 67 -20.69 -2.47 13.45
C SER A 67 -21.56 -2.48 12.19
N LEU A 68 -20.93 -2.32 11.02
CA LEU A 68 -21.61 -2.58 9.75
C LEU A 68 -21.67 -4.10 9.55
N GLU A 69 -22.86 -4.67 9.60
CA GLU A 69 -23.10 -6.05 9.14
C GLU A 69 -23.01 -6.05 7.62
N TYR A 70 -21.84 -6.42 7.10
CA TYR A 70 -21.67 -6.65 5.67
C TYR A 70 -22.44 -7.92 5.27
N ALA A 71 -23.12 -7.87 4.12
CA ALA A 71 -23.63 -9.09 3.49
C ALA A 71 -22.49 -10.12 3.43
N HIS A 72 -22.73 -11.34 3.95
CA HIS A 72 -21.69 -12.33 4.26
C HIS A 72 -20.77 -12.59 3.06
N SER A 73 -19.66 -11.86 3.00
CA SER A 73 -18.55 -12.14 2.11
C SER A 73 -17.72 -13.24 2.78
N PRO A 74 -17.34 -14.32 2.08
CA PRO A 74 -16.53 -15.39 2.66
C PRO A 74 -15.07 -14.95 2.93
N TYR A 75 -14.71 -13.71 2.56
CA TYR A 75 -13.36 -13.17 2.63
C TYR A 75 -13.12 -12.34 3.88
N ASN A 76 -11.85 -12.13 4.21
CA ASN A 76 -11.44 -11.41 5.40
C ASN A 76 -11.65 -9.90 5.22
N HIS A 77 -12.58 -9.32 5.99
CA HIS A 77 -12.89 -7.89 5.95
C HIS A 77 -11.77 -6.99 6.47
N SER A 78 -10.79 -7.55 7.19
CA SER A 78 -9.63 -6.79 7.67
C SER A 78 -8.56 -6.56 6.58
N LYS A 79 -8.67 -7.19 5.41
CA LYS A 79 -7.65 -7.17 4.35
C LYS A 79 -8.23 -6.75 3.01
N VAL A 80 -7.74 -5.65 2.45
CA VAL A 80 -8.23 -5.11 1.18
C VAL A 80 -7.10 -4.66 0.27
N ALA A 81 -7.17 -5.05 -0.99
CA ALA A 81 -6.33 -4.55 -2.06
C ALA A 81 -7.10 -3.49 -2.87
N LEU A 82 -6.49 -2.33 -3.10
CA LEU A 82 -7.11 -1.15 -3.69
C LEU A 82 -6.37 -0.74 -4.98
N LEU A 83 -7.13 -0.67 -6.08
CA LEU A 83 -6.72 -0.04 -7.32
C LEU A 83 -7.61 1.18 -7.60
N VAL A 84 -6.98 2.33 -7.84
CA VAL A 84 -7.65 3.60 -8.16
C VAL A 84 -7.25 4.02 -9.57
N GLU A 85 -8.19 3.98 -10.53
CA GLU A 85 -7.91 4.36 -11.92
C GLU A 85 -9.13 4.99 -12.60
N ASN A 86 -8.96 6.26 -13.00
CA ASN A 86 -10.01 7.05 -13.63
C ASN A 86 -10.13 6.83 -15.15
N ARG A 87 -9.09 6.30 -15.79
CA ARG A 87 -9.06 6.09 -17.24
C ARG A 87 -9.60 4.71 -17.58
N ALA A 88 -10.50 4.63 -18.56
CA ALA A 88 -10.87 3.36 -19.16
C ALA A 88 -9.66 2.80 -19.93
N ASN A 89 -8.99 1.81 -19.33
CA ASN A 89 -7.81 1.17 -19.89
C ASN A 89 -8.06 -0.34 -20.05
N PRO A 90 -7.80 -0.93 -21.24
CA PRO A 90 -7.94 -2.37 -21.47
C PRO A 90 -7.18 -3.26 -20.49
N ILE A 91 -6.10 -2.75 -19.87
CA ILE A 91 -5.29 -3.53 -18.92
C ILE A 91 -5.99 -3.76 -17.57
N LEU A 92 -7.04 -3.01 -17.24
CA LEU A 92 -7.62 -3.03 -15.89
C LEU A 92 -8.18 -4.40 -15.50
N ALA A 93 -8.91 -5.05 -16.40
CA ALA A 93 -9.47 -6.37 -16.15
C ALA A 93 -8.37 -7.44 -15.98
N PRO A 94 -7.42 -7.63 -16.93
CA PRO A 94 -6.37 -8.62 -16.75
C PRO A 94 -5.46 -8.33 -15.54
N LEU A 95 -5.12 -7.06 -15.29
CA LEU A 95 -4.31 -6.68 -14.12
C LEU A 95 -5.02 -7.01 -12.80
N MET A 96 -6.30 -6.63 -12.67
CA MET A 96 -7.09 -6.94 -11.48
C MET A 96 -7.22 -8.45 -11.26
N LEU A 97 -7.47 -9.22 -12.32
CA LEU A 97 -7.57 -10.68 -12.23
C LEU A 97 -6.24 -11.34 -11.87
N HIS A 98 -5.12 -10.83 -12.38
CA HIS A 98 -3.79 -11.26 -12.00
C HIS A 98 -3.56 -11.08 -10.50
N PHE A 99 -3.77 -9.86 -9.98
CA PHE A 99 -3.62 -9.61 -8.54
C PHE A 99 -4.56 -10.49 -7.71
N ILE A 100 -5.82 -10.68 -8.12
CA ILE A 100 -6.76 -11.60 -7.44
C ILE A 100 -6.22 -13.02 -7.36
N SER A 101 -5.46 -13.48 -8.37
CA SER A 101 -4.90 -14.83 -8.43
C SER A 101 -3.62 -15.02 -7.62
N VAL A 102 -2.78 -13.98 -7.46
CA VAL A 102 -1.48 -14.07 -6.78
C VAL A 102 -1.58 -13.69 -5.31
N VAL A 103 -2.42 -12.71 -4.99
CA VAL A 103 -2.65 -12.29 -3.60
C VAL A 103 -3.34 -13.41 -2.81
N PRO A 104 -2.98 -13.64 -1.52
CA PRO A 104 -3.59 -14.68 -0.71
C PRO A 104 -5.14 -14.65 -0.75
N PRO A 105 -5.78 -15.83 -0.81
CA PRO A 105 -7.18 -15.94 -1.19
C PRO A 105 -8.16 -15.30 -0.21
N ASP A 106 -7.74 -14.98 1.02
CA ASP A 106 -8.56 -14.32 2.03
C ASP A 106 -8.73 -12.81 1.82
N TRP A 107 -7.90 -12.16 0.98
CA TRP A 107 -7.98 -10.71 0.73
C TRP A 107 -9.19 -10.33 -0.13
N ARG A 108 -9.81 -9.19 0.17
CA ARG A 108 -10.80 -8.56 -0.73
C ARG A 108 -10.13 -7.57 -1.67
N PHE A 109 -10.82 -7.24 -2.75
CA PHE A 109 -10.38 -6.26 -3.72
C PHE A 109 -11.39 -5.13 -3.83
N ARG A 110 -10.89 -3.92 -4.06
CA ARG A 110 -11.70 -2.76 -4.39
C ARG A 110 -11.09 -2.03 -5.57
N PHE A 111 -11.94 -1.76 -6.55
CA PHE A 111 -11.65 -0.88 -7.64
C PHE A 111 -12.42 0.44 -7.45
N MET A 112 -11.71 1.56 -7.60
CA MET A 112 -12.30 2.90 -7.60
C MET A 112 -11.98 3.60 -8.92
N GLY A 113 -13.01 3.95 -9.69
CA GLY A 113 -12.82 4.61 -10.99
C GLY A 113 -13.91 5.62 -11.34
N SER A 114 -13.77 6.23 -12.51
CA SER A 114 -14.83 7.03 -13.16
C SER A 114 -15.98 6.12 -13.63
N VAL A 115 -17.09 6.72 -14.06
CA VAL A 115 -18.21 5.97 -14.64
C VAL A 115 -17.75 5.18 -15.87
N GLU A 116 -16.92 5.78 -16.70
CA GLU A 116 -16.36 5.18 -17.91
C GLU A 116 -15.40 4.04 -17.58
N SER A 117 -14.51 4.25 -16.60
CA SER A 117 -13.52 3.25 -16.17
C SER A 117 -14.19 2.04 -15.53
N VAL A 118 -15.15 2.26 -14.62
CA VAL A 118 -15.95 1.19 -14.00
C VAL A 118 -16.75 0.42 -15.05
N LYS A 119 -17.38 1.12 -16.01
CA LYS A 119 -18.09 0.47 -17.11
C LYS A 119 -17.13 -0.41 -17.95
N SER A 120 -15.92 0.07 -18.20
CA SER A 120 -14.90 -0.66 -18.97
C SER A 120 -14.41 -1.92 -18.26
N ILE A 121 -14.06 -1.87 -16.98
CA ILE A 121 -13.61 -3.09 -16.27
C ILE A 121 -14.76 -4.08 -16.07
N ASN A 122 -15.98 -3.59 -15.84
CA ASN A 122 -17.19 -4.40 -15.64
C ASN A 122 -17.67 -5.12 -16.92
N SER A 123 -17.15 -4.77 -18.11
CA SER A 123 -17.50 -5.49 -19.33
C SER A 123 -16.91 -6.90 -19.38
N SER A 124 -15.88 -7.18 -18.56
CA SER A 124 -15.29 -8.52 -18.42
C SER A 124 -16.23 -9.44 -17.63
N VAL A 125 -16.53 -10.62 -18.19
CA VAL A 125 -17.31 -11.67 -17.50
C VAL A 125 -16.59 -12.11 -16.22
N ALA A 126 -15.27 -12.34 -16.30
CA ALA A 126 -14.49 -12.77 -15.14
C ALA A 126 -14.51 -11.75 -14.00
N ILE A 127 -14.49 -10.45 -14.31
CA ILE A 127 -14.64 -9.39 -13.30
C ILE A 127 -16.01 -9.47 -12.63
N ARG A 128 -17.09 -9.65 -13.41
CA ARG A 128 -18.44 -9.78 -12.87
C ARG A 128 -18.60 -11.00 -11.97
N GLU A 129 -17.95 -12.12 -12.28
CA GLU A 129 -17.91 -13.29 -11.39
C GLU A 129 -17.22 -12.99 -10.05
N GLN A 130 -16.10 -12.24 -10.07
CA GLN A 130 -15.42 -11.82 -8.83
C GLN A 130 -16.28 -10.86 -8.00
N VAL A 131 -17.06 -9.99 -8.65
CA VAL A 131 -18.04 -9.13 -7.98
C VAL A 131 -19.18 -9.95 -7.39
N ALA A 132 -19.76 -10.88 -8.15
CA ALA A 132 -20.83 -11.76 -7.69
C ALA A 132 -20.39 -12.66 -6.51
N ALA A 133 -19.13 -13.08 -6.51
CA ALA A 133 -18.52 -13.84 -5.41
C ALA A 133 -18.22 -12.98 -4.16
N GLY A 134 -18.38 -11.65 -4.22
CA GLY A 134 -18.03 -10.73 -3.14
C GLY A 134 -16.52 -10.55 -2.92
N LYS A 135 -15.69 -10.99 -3.88
CA LYS A 135 -14.22 -10.84 -3.87
C LYS A 135 -13.80 -9.43 -4.27
N LEU A 136 -14.49 -8.83 -5.23
CA LEU A 136 -14.18 -7.53 -5.80
C LEU A 136 -15.36 -6.56 -5.67
N ASP A 137 -15.10 -5.38 -5.11
CA ASP A 137 -16.06 -4.28 -5.10
C ASP A 137 -15.71 -3.27 -6.21
N LEU A 138 -16.66 -2.98 -7.09
CA LEU A 138 -16.54 -1.87 -8.06
C LEU A 138 -17.24 -0.64 -7.48
N THR A 139 -16.48 0.44 -7.28
CA THR A 139 -16.96 1.68 -6.67
C THR A 139 -16.49 2.89 -7.46
N TYR A 140 -17.16 4.02 -7.25
CA TYR A 140 -16.86 5.25 -7.98
C TYR A 140 -15.98 6.18 -7.15
N ILE A 141 -15.07 6.87 -7.83
CA ILE A 141 -14.40 8.03 -7.24
C ILE A 141 -15.45 9.15 -7.12
N PRO A 142 -15.58 9.81 -5.94
CA PRO A 142 -16.53 10.91 -5.78
C PRO A 142 -16.33 12.01 -6.83
N SER A 143 -17.43 12.56 -7.36
CA SER A 143 -17.39 13.56 -8.43
C SER A 143 -16.67 14.86 -8.08
N ASN A 144 -16.48 15.14 -6.79
CA ASN A 144 -15.73 16.29 -6.28
C ASN A 144 -14.23 16.00 -6.09
N MET A 145 -13.74 14.81 -6.45
CA MET A 145 -12.34 14.41 -6.37
C MET A 145 -11.81 14.06 -7.76
N SER A 146 -10.51 14.28 -7.97
CA SER A 146 -9.80 13.83 -9.16
C SER A 146 -8.61 12.99 -8.74
N THR A 147 -8.18 12.09 -9.62
CA THR A 147 -6.96 11.30 -9.49
C THR A 147 -6.06 11.47 -10.73
N ALA A 148 -6.34 12.50 -11.54
CA ALA A 148 -5.56 12.79 -12.73
C ALA A 148 -4.22 13.44 -12.36
N GLY A 149 -3.13 12.69 -12.54
CA GLY A 149 -1.76 13.14 -12.26
C GLY A 149 -1.34 12.98 -10.80
N GLN A 150 -0.05 13.16 -10.56
CA GLN A 150 0.64 12.85 -9.30
C GLN A 150 0.08 13.59 -8.08
N GLU A 151 -0.20 14.89 -8.23
CA GLU A 151 -0.73 15.68 -7.11
C GLU A 151 -2.16 15.27 -6.76
N MET A 152 -3.01 15.02 -7.76
CA MET A 152 -4.42 14.66 -7.51
C MET A 152 -4.54 13.27 -6.87
N ILE A 153 -3.75 12.29 -7.32
CA ILE A 153 -3.70 11.00 -6.62
C ILE A 153 -3.14 11.16 -5.20
N SER A 154 -2.17 12.04 -4.99
CA SER A 154 -1.63 12.30 -3.65
C SER A 154 -2.69 12.87 -2.71
N ARG A 155 -3.49 13.84 -3.19
CA ARG A 155 -4.63 14.40 -2.43
C ARG A 155 -5.66 13.33 -2.09
N PHE A 156 -5.99 12.46 -3.05
CA PHE A 156 -6.92 11.36 -2.85
C PHE A 156 -6.43 10.38 -1.77
N LEU A 157 -5.17 9.94 -1.86
CA LEU A 157 -4.56 8.97 -0.93
C LEU A 157 -4.18 9.57 0.43
N THR A 158 -4.20 10.90 0.58
CA THR A 158 -4.15 11.60 1.89
C THR A 158 -5.53 12.03 2.41
N ASN A 159 -6.62 11.54 1.84
CA ASN A 159 -7.96 11.89 2.31
C ASN A 159 -8.41 10.96 3.46
N LEU A 160 -8.72 11.53 4.62
CA LEU A 160 -9.18 10.79 5.80
C LEU A 160 -10.43 9.94 5.52
N TRP A 161 -11.36 10.43 4.69
CA TRP A 161 -12.58 9.71 4.31
C TRP A 161 -12.29 8.34 3.67
N LEU A 162 -11.21 8.23 2.90
CA LEU A 162 -10.82 6.97 2.28
C LEU A 162 -10.58 5.89 3.35
N TYR A 163 -9.83 6.23 4.40
CA TYR A 163 -9.46 5.26 5.44
C TYR A 163 -10.54 5.06 6.50
N GLU A 164 -11.21 6.13 6.92
CA GLU A 164 -12.22 6.08 7.99
C GLU A 164 -13.60 5.63 7.53
N THR A 165 -13.94 5.83 6.26
CA THR A 165 -15.28 5.53 5.75
C THR A 165 -15.24 4.42 4.72
N VAL A 166 -14.42 4.56 3.68
CA VAL A 166 -14.44 3.60 2.55
C VAL A 166 -13.77 2.28 2.92
N LEU A 167 -12.61 2.34 3.57
CA LEU A 167 -11.79 1.16 3.84
C LEU A 167 -12.14 0.45 5.14
N GLN A 168 -13.01 0.99 6.00
CA GLN A 168 -13.44 0.26 7.20
C GLN A 168 -14.15 -1.07 6.83
N PRO A 169 -13.95 -2.16 7.60
CA PRO A 169 -13.13 -2.30 8.80
C PRO A 169 -11.72 -2.85 8.49
N ALA A 170 -11.19 -2.59 7.29
CA ALA A 170 -9.87 -3.08 6.91
C ALA A 170 -8.79 -2.52 7.83
N GLU A 171 -7.84 -3.37 8.20
CA GLU A 171 -6.62 -3.01 8.92
C GLU A 171 -5.42 -3.01 7.98
N TRP A 172 -5.39 -3.93 7.01
CA TRP A 172 -4.33 -4.04 6.02
C TRP A 172 -4.81 -3.62 4.65
N LEU A 173 -4.11 -2.65 4.07
CA LEU A 173 -4.35 -2.13 2.73
C LEU A 173 -3.16 -2.46 1.83
N LEU A 174 -3.40 -3.17 0.74
CA LEU A 174 -2.47 -3.25 -0.40
C LEU A 174 -2.90 -2.18 -1.40
N VAL A 175 -2.06 -1.19 -1.67
CA VAL A 175 -2.25 -0.26 -2.79
C VAL A 175 -1.41 -0.75 -3.96
N PHE A 176 -2.03 -0.84 -5.14
CA PHE A 176 -1.35 -1.16 -6.39
C PHE A 176 -1.86 -0.26 -7.52
N GLN A 177 -0.97 0.18 -8.39
CA GLN A 177 -1.26 1.04 -9.54
C GLN A 177 -1.18 0.25 -10.85
N THR A 178 -1.62 0.85 -11.94
CA THR A 178 -1.67 0.20 -13.27
C THR A 178 -0.29 -0.17 -13.81
N ASP A 179 0.76 0.38 -13.22
CA ASP A 179 2.16 0.16 -13.51
C ASP A 179 2.89 -0.64 -12.43
N SER A 180 2.16 -1.46 -11.66
CA SER A 180 2.72 -2.39 -10.69
C SER A 180 2.26 -3.83 -10.93
N ILE A 181 3.07 -4.80 -10.52
CA ILE A 181 2.79 -6.23 -10.66
C ILE A 181 3.33 -7.01 -9.46
N LEU A 182 2.67 -8.12 -9.11
CA LEU A 182 3.21 -9.16 -8.23
C LEU A 182 3.66 -10.37 -9.06
N CYS A 183 4.76 -11.00 -8.70
CA CYS A 183 5.34 -12.11 -9.47
C CYS A 183 4.87 -13.45 -8.92
N ALA A 184 4.20 -14.28 -9.73
CA ALA A 184 3.66 -15.55 -9.25
C ALA A 184 4.75 -16.58 -8.87
N ASN A 185 5.97 -16.45 -9.42
CA ASN A 185 7.12 -17.27 -9.04
C ASN A 185 7.85 -16.78 -7.78
N SER A 186 7.37 -15.71 -7.13
CA SER A 186 7.99 -15.27 -5.89
C SER A 186 7.80 -16.30 -4.79
N LYS A 187 8.85 -16.51 -4.00
CA LYS A 187 8.76 -17.32 -2.76
C LYS A 187 8.03 -16.60 -1.63
N GLN A 188 7.83 -15.30 -1.77
CA GLN A 188 7.24 -14.44 -0.77
C GLN A 188 5.82 -14.07 -1.19
N ASN A 189 4.98 -13.80 -0.21
CA ASN A 189 3.63 -13.32 -0.43
C ASN A 189 3.37 -12.08 0.44
N ILE A 190 2.33 -11.33 0.12
CA ILE A 190 2.06 -10.06 0.82
C ILE A 190 1.77 -10.24 2.33
N ASN A 191 1.35 -11.43 2.79
CA ASN A 191 1.13 -11.65 4.23
C ASN A 191 2.44 -11.60 5.03
N ASP A 192 3.58 -11.84 4.39
CA ASP A 192 4.91 -11.80 5.01
C ASP A 192 5.30 -10.38 5.46
N TYR A 193 4.56 -9.35 5.00
CA TYR A 193 4.84 -7.94 5.22
C TYR A 193 3.81 -7.22 6.11
N LEU A 194 2.82 -7.92 6.66
CA LEU A 194 1.70 -7.30 7.40
C LEU A 194 2.06 -6.78 8.80
N GLU A 195 3.28 -7.02 9.24
CA GLU A 195 3.81 -6.38 10.44
C GLU A 195 4.20 -4.92 10.24
N TYR A 196 4.37 -4.47 8.99
CA TYR A 196 4.74 -3.10 8.67
C TYR A 196 3.50 -2.21 8.48
N ASP A 197 3.61 -0.98 8.98
CA ASP A 197 2.63 0.09 8.76
C ASP A 197 2.80 0.75 7.40
N TRP A 198 4.00 0.67 6.84
CA TRP A 198 4.34 1.07 5.49
C TRP A 198 5.50 0.25 4.93
N ILE A 199 5.33 -0.22 3.71
CA ILE A 199 6.39 -0.74 2.86
C ILE A 199 6.05 -0.48 1.40
N GLY A 200 7.07 -0.14 0.60
CA GLY A 200 6.98 0.13 -0.83
C GLY A 200 8.37 0.02 -1.46
N ALA A 201 8.50 0.21 -2.78
CA ALA A 201 9.79 0.11 -3.45
C ALA A 201 10.79 1.17 -2.92
N PRO A 202 12.01 0.81 -2.50
CA PRO A 202 12.86 1.74 -1.76
C PRO A 202 13.41 2.85 -2.65
N TRP A 203 13.28 4.12 -2.23
CA TRP A 203 13.98 5.24 -2.88
C TRP A 203 15.50 5.18 -2.67
N ASN A 204 15.92 4.64 -1.53
CA ASN A 204 17.31 4.42 -1.14
C ASN A 204 17.46 3.05 -0.43
N PRO A 205 18.29 2.12 -0.94
CA PRO A 205 18.52 0.81 -0.30
C PRO A 205 19.07 0.90 1.14
N GLY A 206 19.82 1.96 1.46
CA GLY A 206 20.32 2.25 2.80
C GLY A 206 19.36 3.08 3.66
N GLY A 207 18.16 3.36 3.15
CA GLY A 207 17.14 4.15 3.84
C GLY A 207 16.65 3.46 5.10
N ARG A 208 16.44 4.22 6.18
CA ARG A 208 15.89 3.69 7.44
C ARG A 208 14.39 3.40 7.38
N TRP A 209 13.69 4.01 6.43
CA TRP A 209 12.25 3.92 6.24
C TRP A 209 11.89 4.37 4.82
N GLY A 210 10.66 4.12 4.40
CA GLY A 210 10.07 4.71 3.20
C GLY A 210 9.98 3.76 2.01
N GLY A 211 9.66 4.36 0.86
CA GLY A 211 9.48 3.67 -0.41
C GLY A 211 8.23 4.13 -1.14
N ASN A 212 8.25 3.95 -2.47
CA ASN A 212 7.23 4.36 -3.41
C ASN A 212 5.86 3.76 -3.08
N GLY A 213 4.81 4.57 -3.19
CA GLY A 213 3.43 4.20 -2.86
C GLY A 213 2.68 3.38 -3.91
N GLY A 214 3.20 3.26 -5.14
CA GLY A 214 2.52 2.67 -6.29
C GLY A 214 2.35 1.16 -6.24
N LEU A 215 3.21 0.47 -5.48
CA LEU A 215 2.96 -0.86 -4.93
C LEU A 215 3.34 -0.78 -3.45
N SER A 216 2.38 -0.85 -2.54
CA SER A 216 2.65 -0.66 -1.11
C SER A 216 1.66 -1.36 -0.19
N ILE A 217 2.14 -1.78 0.99
CA ILE A 217 1.28 -2.15 2.12
C ILE A 217 1.19 -0.98 3.08
N ARG A 218 -0.03 -0.70 3.56
CA ARG A 218 -0.33 0.39 4.48
C ARG A 218 -1.24 -0.12 5.61
N ARG A 219 -0.93 0.22 6.87
CA ARG A 219 -1.83 -0.05 7.99
C ARG A 219 -2.90 1.02 8.10
N VAL A 220 -4.17 0.64 7.94
CA VAL A 220 -5.31 1.58 7.88
C VAL A 220 -5.48 2.33 9.20
N SER A 221 -5.45 1.64 10.34
CA SER A 221 -5.49 2.30 11.66
C SER A 221 -4.35 3.30 11.83
N ALA A 222 -3.19 3.02 11.22
CA ALA A 222 -2.06 3.91 11.28
C ALA A 222 -2.29 5.17 10.42
N MET A 223 -2.80 5.01 9.20
CA MET A 223 -3.18 6.13 8.31
C MET A 223 -4.22 7.05 8.95
N ILE A 224 -5.25 6.48 9.57
CA ILE A 224 -6.31 7.25 10.24
C ILE A 224 -5.73 8.16 11.33
N ASP A 225 -4.86 7.63 12.18
CA ASP A 225 -4.27 8.43 13.27
C ASP A 225 -3.42 9.59 12.74
N ILE A 226 -2.62 9.37 11.68
CA ILE A 226 -1.86 10.46 11.04
C ILE A 226 -2.81 11.52 10.48
N LEU A 227 -3.81 11.10 9.69
CA LEU A 227 -4.70 12.00 8.96
C LEU A 227 -5.71 12.73 9.84
N ARG A 228 -5.99 12.24 11.06
CA ARG A 228 -6.76 12.96 12.08
C ARG A 228 -5.98 14.14 12.68
N ASN A 229 -4.67 13.96 12.86
CA ASN A 229 -3.83 14.89 13.60
C ASN A 229 -3.03 15.83 12.67
N GLN A 230 -2.85 15.45 11.42
CA GLN A 230 -2.02 16.16 10.44
C GLN A 230 -2.69 16.18 9.08
N LYS A 231 -2.42 17.23 8.30
CA LYS A 231 -2.94 17.40 6.95
C LYS A 231 -1.79 17.68 5.99
N ARG A 232 -1.75 16.96 4.87
CA ARG A 232 -0.81 17.27 3.77
C ARG A 232 -1.17 18.60 3.12
N VAL A 233 -0.16 19.39 2.80
CA VAL A 233 -0.34 20.64 2.07
C VAL A 233 -0.52 20.31 0.58
N ASP A 234 -1.54 20.87 -0.06
CA ASP A 234 -1.75 20.65 -1.50
C ASP A 234 -0.55 21.19 -2.30
N GLY A 235 -0.07 20.41 -3.27
CA GLY A 235 1.09 20.72 -4.10
C GLY A 235 2.46 20.55 -3.40
N SER A 236 2.49 19.95 -2.21
CA SER A 236 3.74 19.63 -1.51
C SER A 236 4.34 18.31 -1.99
N GLU A 237 5.19 17.68 -1.19
CA GLU A 237 5.72 16.35 -1.46
C GLU A 237 4.61 15.31 -1.76
N PRO A 238 4.91 14.27 -2.58
CA PRO A 238 3.97 13.19 -2.88
C PRO A 238 3.47 12.45 -1.64
N GLU A 239 2.33 11.75 -1.74
CA GLU A 239 1.70 11.16 -0.56
C GLU A 239 2.55 10.10 0.12
N ASP A 240 3.29 9.32 -0.66
CA ASP A 240 4.13 8.24 -0.17
C ASP A 240 5.27 8.77 0.68
N VAL A 241 5.95 9.82 0.21
CA VAL A 241 6.94 10.58 1.00
C VAL A 241 6.30 11.12 2.26
N TRP A 242 5.15 11.81 2.13
CA TRP A 242 4.48 12.47 3.25
C TRP A 242 4.03 11.48 4.34
N LEU A 243 3.39 10.37 3.96
CA LEU A 243 2.85 9.36 4.87
C LEU A 243 3.97 8.52 5.49
N ALA A 244 4.92 8.06 4.68
CA ALA A 244 6.01 7.22 5.18
C ALA A 244 6.89 7.97 6.19
N GLU A 245 7.18 9.26 5.95
CA GLU A 245 7.94 10.07 6.90
C GLU A 245 7.20 10.23 8.23
N ARG A 246 5.88 10.46 8.20
CA ARG A 246 5.07 10.62 9.41
C ARG A 246 4.91 9.33 10.18
N LEU A 247 4.79 8.22 9.48
CA LEU A 247 4.84 6.90 10.11
C LEU A 247 6.20 6.62 10.73
N ALA A 248 7.31 7.00 10.09
CA ALA A 248 8.64 6.75 10.62
C ALA A 248 8.91 7.48 11.95
N HIS A 249 8.29 8.65 12.15
CA HIS A 249 8.41 9.44 13.39
C HIS A 249 7.30 9.15 14.41
N ARG A 250 6.32 8.31 14.08
CA ARG A 250 5.21 8.00 14.97
C ARG A 250 5.62 6.96 16.02
N PRO A 251 5.33 7.18 17.32
CA PRO A 251 5.59 6.19 18.36
C PRO A 251 4.88 4.85 18.09
N GLY A 252 5.63 3.74 18.19
CA GLY A 252 5.10 2.39 18.01
C GLY A 252 4.89 1.96 16.56
N SER A 253 5.12 2.85 15.60
CA SER A 253 4.98 2.55 14.17
C SER A 253 6.16 1.72 13.66
N LYS A 254 5.90 0.76 12.76
CA LYS A 254 6.91 -0.07 12.12
C LYS A 254 6.94 0.17 10.62
N VAL A 255 7.95 0.90 10.14
CA VAL A 255 8.16 1.15 8.70
C VAL A 255 9.32 0.30 8.20
N ALA A 256 9.18 -0.30 7.01
CA ALA A 256 10.23 -1.12 6.41
C ALA A 256 11.45 -0.26 6.03
N ASN A 257 12.65 -0.77 6.30
CA ASN A 257 13.89 -0.17 5.84
C ASN A 257 14.19 -0.57 4.39
N GLY A 258 15.18 0.06 3.77
CA GLY A 258 15.51 -0.18 2.37
C GLY A 258 15.85 -1.64 2.05
N THR A 259 16.52 -2.36 2.96
CA THR A 259 16.85 -3.78 2.77
C THR A 259 15.61 -4.67 2.69
N VAL A 260 14.62 -4.46 3.55
CA VAL A 260 13.35 -5.21 3.51
C VAL A 260 12.50 -4.73 2.33
N SER A 261 12.48 -3.43 2.04
CA SER A 261 11.75 -2.90 0.89
C SER A 261 12.25 -3.46 -0.45
N LEU A 262 13.54 -3.79 -0.57
CA LEU A 262 14.10 -4.49 -1.73
C LEU A 262 13.53 -5.90 -1.90
N THR A 263 13.14 -6.60 -0.84
CA THR A 263 12.51 -7.91 -1.00
C THR A 263 11.04 -7.79 -1.45
N PHE A 264 10.42 -6.64 -1.19
CA PHE A 264 9.01 -6.37 -1.48
C PHE A 264 8.76 -5.91 -2.91
N SER A 265 9.45 -4.86 -3.38
CA SER A 265 9.20 -4.30 -4.72
C SER A 265 10.46 -3.74 -5.37
N GLY A 266 10.72 -4.16 -6.61
CA GLY A 266 11.75 -3.58 -7.48
C GLY A 266 11.22 -2.39 -8.28
N GLU A 267 12.00 -1.30 -8.32
CA GLU A 267 11.73 -0.11 -9.15
C GLU A 267 13.03 0.49 -9.68
N MET A 268 13.79 1.15 -8.80
CA MET A 268 15.04 1.84 -9.17
C MET A 268 16.30 1.06 -8.82
N HIS A 269 16.25 0.27 -7.74
CA HIS A 269 17.40 -0.41 -7.18
C HIS A 269 17.23 -1.92 -7.26
N SER A 270 18.33 -2.60 -7.59
CA SER A 270 18.43 -4.05 -7.46
C SER A 270 18.78 -4.45 -6.03
N GLY A 271 18.25 -5.58 -5.58
CA GLY A 271 18.57 -6.21 -4.30
C GLY A 271 19.64 -7.29 -4.42
N GLU A 272 19.77 -8.08 -3.36
CA GLU A 272 20.67 -9.24 -3.32
C GLU A 272 20.24 -10.28 -4.36
N GLY A 273 21.23 -10.84 -5.08
CA GLY A 273 21.00 -11.92 -6.02
C GLY A 273 20.60 -13.21 -5.31
N THR A 274 19.64 -13.92 -5.88
CA THR A 274 19.13 -15.18 -5.35
C THR A 274 20.25 -16.21 -5.21
N LYS A 275 20.27 -16.89 -4.07
CA LYS A 275 21.23 -17.95 -3.75
C LYS A 275 20.52 -19.29 -3.81
N ILE A 276 21.16 -20.25 -4.47
CA ILE A 276 20.66 -21.62 -4.59
C ILE A 276 21.50 -22.57 -3.72
N ASN A 277 20.87 -23.61 -3.21
CA ASN A 277 21.55 -24.65 -2.45
C ASN A 277 22.35 -25.56 -3.41
N LYS A 278 23.68 -25.51 -3.28
CA LYS A 278 24.64 -26.27 -4.12
C LYS A 278 25.24 -27.50 -3.41
N GLY A 279 24.85 -27.80 -2.17
CA GLY A 279 25.63 -28.66 -1.28
C GLY A 279 24.97 -29.97 -0.85
N GLY A 280 25.29 -31.06 -1.56
CA GLY A 280 25.19 -32.46 -1.10
C GLY A 280 24.11 -33.30 -1.78
N ALA A 281 24.14 -34.63 -1.62
CA ALA A 281 23.20 -35.62 -2.20
C ALA A 281 21.70 -35.39 -1.85
N ASN A 282 21.39 -34.29 -1.17
CA ASN A 282 20.08 -33.78 -0.78
C ASN A 282 19.70 -32.45 -1.47
N ALA A 283 20.31 -32.07 -2.60
CA ALA A 283 19.63 -31.21 -3.58
C ALA A 283 18.53 -32.03 -4.28
N THR A 284 17.55 -32.47 -3.49
CA THR A 284 16.54 -33.44 -3.93
C THR A 284 15.21 -32.75 -4.18
N LEU A 285 14.33 -33.47 -4.89
CA LEU A 285 12.96 -33.03 -5.13
C LEU A 285 12.19 -32.76 -3.83
N GLU A 286 12.57 -33.39 -2.71
CA GLU A 286 11.98 -33.13 -1.40
C GLU A 286 12.33 -31.73 -0.88
N ALA A 287 13.59 -31.29 -0.98
CA ALA A 287 13.98 -29.94 -0.58
C ALA A 287 13.28 -28.87 -1.45
N ALA A 288 13.13 -29.15 -2.75
CA ALA A 288 12.33 -28.30 -3.65
C ALA A 288 10.85 -28.27 -3.26
N ALA A 289 10.27 -29.41 -2.83
CA ALA A 289 8.89 -29.49 -2.35
C ALA A 289 8.68 -28.72 -1.02
N GLU A 290 9.72 -28.59 -0.20
CA GLU A 290 9.74 -27.73 1.00
C GLU A 290 9.96 -26.25 0.66
N GLY A 291 10.14 -25.91 -0.62
CA GLY A 291 10.30 -24.55 -1.12
C GLY A 291 11.75 -24.06 -1.12
N GLU A 292 12.75 -24.92 -0.91
CA GLU A 292 14.15 -24.56 -1.10
C GLU A 292 14.50 -24.40 -2.58
N LEU A 293 15.45 -23.51 -2.88
CA LEU A 293 15.98 -23.36 -4.24
C LEU A 293 17.14 -24.32 -4.41
N VAL A 294 17.04 -25.22 -5.38
CA VAL A 294 17.98 -26.33 -5.55
C VAL A 294 18.64 -26.30 -6.91
N SER A 295 19.90 -26.74 -6.96
CA SER A 295 20.62 -26.83 -8.23
C SER A 295 19.99 -27.86 -9.18
N GLY A 296 20.05 -27.59 -10.47
CA GLY A 296 19.41 -28.38 -11.53
C GLY A 296 17.96 -27.98 -11.85
N ILE A 297 17.28 -27.27 -10.95
CA ILE A 297 15.91 -26.74 -11.16
C ILE A 297 15.95 -25.22 -11.16
N ASP A 298 16.57 -24.62 -10.15
CA ASP A 298 16.57 -23.18 -9.90
C ASP A 298 17.85 -22.47 -10.39
N ASP A 299 18.70 -23.15 -11.17
CA ASP A 299 19.99 -22.59 -11.62
C ASP A 299 19.83 -21.25 -12.38
N TYR A 300 18.70 -21.07 -13.07
CA TYR A 300 18.38 -19.82 -13.79
C TYR A 300 18.12 -18.61 -12.87
N ARG A 301 17.95 -18.85 -11.57
CA ARG A 301 17.70 -17.83 -10.54
C ARG A 301 18.98 -17.32 -9.91
N GLU A 302 20.06 -18.09 -9.96
CA GLU A 302 21.27 -17.76 -9.21
C GLU A 302 21.87 -16.42 -9.62
N GLY A 303 22.12 -15.56 -8.63
CA GLY A 303 22.75 -14.25 -8.81
C GLY A 303 21.81 -13.15 -9.32
N PHE A 304 20.56 -13.46 -9.63
CA PHE A 304 19.58 -12.49 -10.10
C PHE A 304 18.67 -11.98 -8.98
N TYR A 305 18.21 -10.74 -9.11
CA TYR A 305 17.36 -10.09 -8.13
C TYR A 305 15.88 -10.39 -8.35
N GLU A 306 15.24 -10.97 -7.33
CA GLU A 306 13.87 -11.49 -7.37
C GLU A 306 12.99 -10.91 -6.24
N PRO A 307 12.48 -9.67 -6.38
CA PRO A 307 11.53 -9.09 -5.44
C PRO A 307 10.15 -9.76 -5.57
N MET A 308 9.29 -9.60 -4.56
CA MET A 308 7.91 -10.09 -4.61
C MET A 308 7.08 -9.46 -5.75
N GLY A 309 7.35 -8.20 -6.09
CA GLY A 309 6.73 -7.52 -7.22
C GLY A 309 7.61 -6.44 -7.82
N TYR A 310 7.08 -5.75 -8.84
CA TYR A 310 7.72 -4.59 -9.44
C TYR A 310 6.76 -3.41 -9.50
N HIS A 311 7.29 -2.21 -9.35
CA HIS A 311 6.66 -0.96 -9.74
C HIS A 311 7.45 -0.38 -10.92
N THR A 312 6.89 -0.48 -12.12
CA THR A 312 7.53 -0.07 -13.37
C THR A 312 7.09 1.35 -13.71
N GLY A 313 7.79 2.36 -13.19
CA GLY A 313 7.36 3.76 -13.27
C GLY A 313 6.80 4.18 -14.63
N GLY A 314 5.60 4.78 -14.61
CA GLY A 314 4.96 5.33 -15.80
C GLY A 314 4.48 4.26 -16.78
N SER A 315 4.05 3.10 -16.29
CA SER A 315 3.70 1.93 -17.12
C SER A 315 4.86 1.47 -18.01
N GLY A 316 6.03 1.38 -17.38
CA GLY A 316 7.27 0.96 -18.04
C GLY A 316 7.91 2.03 -18.91
N ILE A 317 7.49 3.31 -18.83
CA ILE A 317 8.19 4.43 -19.47
C ILE A 317 9.58 4.65 -18.84
N TRP A 318 9.67 4.44 -17.53
CA TRP A 318 10.88 4.65 -16.75
C TRP A 318 11.37 3.31 -16.19
N LEU A 319 12.37 2.71 -16.85
CA LEU A 319 12.96 1.43 -16.44
C LEU A 319 14.42 1.66 -16.04
N HIS A 320 14.74 1.43 -14.76
CA HIS A 320 16.08 1.72 -14.25
C HIS A 320 17.11 0.66 -14.66
N SER A 321 18.32 1.13 -15.03
CA SER A 321 19.42 0.30 -15.51
C SER A 321 19.82 -0.83 -14.55
N ALA A 322 19.72 -0.60 -13.24
CA ALA A 322 20.07 -1.60 -12.23
C ALA A 322 19.19 -2.87 -12.28
N ILE A 323 17.96 -2.76 -12.78
CA ILE A 323 17.02 -3.89 -12.90
C ILE A 323 16.88 -4.34 -14.36
N TRP A 324 16.95 -3.41 -15.32
CA TRP A 324 16.57 -3.65 -16.72
C TRP A 324 17.71 -3.53 -17.73
N GLY A 325 18.90 -3.09 -17.28
CA GLY A 325 19.94 -2.54 -18.14
C GLY A 325 20.61 -3.53 -19.10
N THR A 326 20.62 -4.82 -18.79
CA THR A 326 21.26 -5.85 -19.64
C THR A 326 20.25 -6.85 -20.18
N PRO A 327 20.48 -7.46 -21.37
CA PRO A 327 19.65 -8.53 -21.89
C PRO A 327 19.50 -9.70 -20.91
N ALA A 328 20.57 -10.05 -20.18
CA ALA A 328 20.53 -11.12 -19.18
C ALA A 328 19.56 -10.81 -18.03
N LEU A 329 19.56 -9.57 -17.52
CA LEU A 329 18.63 -9.14 -16.48
C LEU A 329 17.17 -9.21 -16.97
N ARG A 330 16.91 -8.70 -18.18
CA ARG A 330 15.55 -8.75 -18.76
C ARG A 330 15.10 -10.19 -19.03
N LYS A 331 15.99 -11.04 -19.57
CA LYS A 331 15.73 -12.47 -19.76
C LYS A 331 15.29 -13.13 -18.48
N HIS A 332 16.06 -12.93 -17.41
CA HIS A 332 15.71 -13.45 -16.10
C HIS A 332 14.33 -12.93 -15.64
N ILE A 333 14.05 -11.63 -15.75
CA ILE A 333 12.74 -11.07 -15.37
C ILE A 333 11.60 -11.66 -16.19
N TRP A 334 11.77 -11.91 -17.49
CA TRP A 334 10.72 -12.52 -18.31
C TRP A 334 10.43 -13.98 -17.94
N ASP A 335 11.40 -14.68 -17.35
CA ASP A 335 11.25 -16.05 -16.87
C ASP A 335 10.73 -16.07 -15.41
N TYR A 336 11.23 -15.17 -14.55
CA TYR A 336 10.84 -15.03 -13.15
C TYR A 336 9.46 -14.38 -12.98
N CYS A 337 9.21 -13.26 -13.64
CA CYS A 337 7.99 -12.46 -13.50
C CYS A 337 7.41 -12.11 -14.89
N PRO A 338 6.96 -13.12 -15.67
CA PRO A 338 6.43 -12.91 -17.01
C PRO A 338 5.26 -11.91 -17.06
N GLU A 339 4.55 -11.73 -15.95
CA GLU A 339 3.37 -10.88 -15.81
C GLU A 339 3.72 -9.39 -15.82
N VAL A 340 4.98 -9.02 -15.59
CA VAL A 340 5.45 -7.62 -15.73
C VAL A 340 5.18 -7.07 -17.13
N LYS A 341 5.06 -7.95 -18.13
CA LYS A 341 4.64 -7.60 -19.49
C LYS A 341 3.29 -6.88 -19.56
N LEU A 342 2.43 -7.04 -18.56
CA LEU A 342 1.16 -6.31 -18.43
C LEU A 342 1.35 -4.84 -18.07
N THR A 343 2.44 -4.49 -17.37
CA THR A 343 2.70 -3.12 -16.91
C THR A 343 3.59 -2.34 -17.86
N LEU A 344 4.23 -3.01 -18.82
CA LEU A 344 5.05 -2.40 -19.85
C LEU A 344 4.18 -1.90 -21.02
N ALA A 345 4.60 -0.80 -21.63
CA ALA A 345 4.04 -0.29 -22.89
C ALA A 345 4.41 -1.20 -24.09
N MET A 346 3.95 -2.45 -24.06
CA MET A 346 4.05 -3.39 -25.17
C MET A 346 2.77 -3.34 -25.99
N ASP A 347 2.90 -3.25 -27.31
CA ASP A 347 1.75 -3.31 -28.21
C ASP A 347 1.14 -4.72 -28.21
N ALA A 348 0.19 -4.96 -27.32
CA ALA A 348 -0.47 -6.26 -27.13
C ALA A 348 -1.13 -6.79 -28.42
N ALA A 349 -1.57 -5.90 -29.32
CA ALA A 349 -2.17 -6.30 -30.60
C ALA A 349 -1.19 -7.08 -31.49
N LYS A 350 0.12 -6.90 -31.29
CA LYS A 350 1.18 -7.60 -32.04
C LYS A 350 1.50 -8.99 -31.50
N TYR A 351 0.98 -9.36 -30.32
CA TYR A 351 1.29 -10.64 -29.65
C TYR A 351 0.07 -11.57 -29.51
N VAL A 352 -1.12 -11.15 -29.92
CA VAL A 352 -2.32 -12.00 -29.99
C VAL A 352 -2.35 -12.68 -31.36
N PRO A 353 -2.23 -14.02 -31.45
CA PRO A 353 -2.21 -14.71 -32.74
C PRO A 353 -3.55 -14.58 -33.49
N GLY A 354 -3.48 -14.11 -34.73
CA GLY A 354 -4.62 -14.00 -35.65
C GLY A 354 -4.64 -12.67 -36.42
N ASN A 355 -5.32 -12.65 -37.58
CA ASN A 355 -5.53 -11.43 -38.36
C ASN A 355 -6.67 -10.61 -37.74
N CYS A 356 -6.39 -9.91 -36.65
CA CYS A 356 -7.29 -8.89 -36.10
C CYS A 356 -7.54 -7.81 -37.18
N LYS A 357 -8.63 -7.96 -37.96
CA LYS A 357 -8.91 -7.16 -39.15
C LYS A 357 -8.82 -5.65 -38.87
N ALA A 358 -8.03 -4.95 -39.70
CA ALA A 358 -7.56 -3.57 -39.54
C ALA A 358 -8.61 -2.44 -39.64
N LYS A 359 -9.93 -2.71 -39.55
CA LYS A 359 -10.96 -1.66 -39.62
C LYS A 359 -11.77 -1.56 -38.33
N TRP A 360 -11.30 -0.70 -37.43
CA TRP A 360 -12.10 -0.16 -36.34
C TRP A 360 -12.76 1.13 -36.82
N LYS A 361 -14.08 1.13 -37.06
CA LYS A 361 -14.80 2.40 -37.27
C LYS A 361 -14.80 3.17 -35.96
N ARG A 362 -13.95 4.20 -35.84
CA ARG A 362 -14.19 5.33 -34.94
C ARG A 362 -15.00 6.37 -35.71
N GLY A 363 -16.23 6.63 -35.26
CA GLY A 363 -16.96 7.82 -35.66
C GLY A 363 -16.50 9.02 -34.84
N LEU A 364 -16.17 10.12 -35.51
CA LEU A 364 -16.85 11.43 -35.43
C LEU A 364 -16.07 12.42 -36.32
N ASP A 365 -16.72 12.79 -37.42
CA ASP A 365 -16.69 14.04 -38.22
C ASP A 365 -15.34 14.55 -38.76
N GLY A 366 -15.06 14.46 -40.07
CA GLY A 366 -15.37 15.48 -41.10
C GLY A 366 -14.12 16.37 -41.33
N VAL A 367 -13.52 16.55 -42.51
CA VAL A 367 -14.03 17.19 -43.74
C VAL A 367 -12.95 17.05 -44.85
N GLU A 368 -13.43 16.81 -46.09
CA GLU A 368 -12.89 17.05 -47.46
C GLU A 368 -11.46 16.58 -47.83
N GLU A 369 -11.30 15.60 -48.73
CA GLU A 369 -11.45 15.63 -50.20
C GLU A 369 -10.21 16.19 -50.92
N LEU A 370 -9.42 15.29 -51.54
CA LEU A 370 -8.88 15.47 -52.89
C LEU A 370 -8.19 14.18 -53.35
N GLU A 371 -8.87 13.50 -54.27
CA GLU A 371 -8.29 12.54 -55.19
C GLU A 371 -7.27 13.24 -56.08
N THR A 372 -6.11 12.60 -56.29
CA THR A 372 -5.44 12.62 -57.59
C THR A 372 -4.63 11.35 -57.72
N GLU A 373 -5.06 10.49 -58.65
CA GLU A 373 -4.21 9.47 -59.27
C GLU A 373 -3.15 10.15 -60.14
N SER A 374 -1.89 9.73 -60.02
CA SER A 374 -0.94 9.75 -61.14
C SER A 374 0.22 8.79 -60.87
N ASP A 375 0.12 7.64 -61.54
CA ASP A 375 1.14 6.85 -62.24
C ASP A 375 2.65 7.11 -62.00
N GLY A 376 3.40 6.00 -61.91
CA GLY A 376 4.78 5.91 -62.38
C GLY A 376 5.88 5.78 -61.32
N GLY A 377 6.44 4.57 -61.18
CA GLY A 377 7.82 4.39 -60.72
C GLY A 377 8.02 3.26 -59.72
N GLU A 378 8.46 2.10 -60.24
CA GLU A 378 9.03 1.01 -59.47
C GLU A 378 10.10 1.53 -58.50
N ASN A 379 9.96 1.21 -57.22
CA ASN A 379 11.07 1.03 -56.28
C ASN A 379 10.63 0.10 -55.16
N GLU A 380 11.19 -1.11 -55.22
CA GLU A 380 11.53 -2.03 -54.14
C GLU A 380 10.61 -2.10 -52.93
N GLU A 381 9.82 -3.18 -52.93
CA GLU A 381 9.34 -3.87 -51.74
C GLU A 381 10.47 -4.04 -50.72
N GLY A 382 10.28 -3.46 -49.53
CA GLY A 382 11.21 -3.62 -48.42
C GLY A 382 10.83 -2.87 -47.16
N ALA A 383 9.56 -2.47 -46.98
CA ALA A 383 9.09 -2.04 -45.67
C ALA A 383 8.88 -3.28 -44.82
N THR A 384 9.93 -3.68 -44.11
CA THR A 384 9.94 -4.73 -43.10
C THR A 384 8.77 -4.53 -42.14
N ASP A 385 7.73 -5.33 -42.32
CA ASP A 385 6.70 -5.66 -41.34
C ASP A 385 7.38 -6.46 -40.21
N SER A 386 8.24 -5.80 -39.43
CA SER A 386 8.88 -6.46 -38.30
C SER A 386 7.82 -6.64 -37.21
N GLN A 387 7.53 -7.90 -36.89
CA GLN A 387 6.72 -8.36 -35.75
C GLN A 387 7.01 -7.61 -34.44
N TYR A 388 8.18 -7.00 -34.35
CA TYR A 388 8.64 -6.15 -33.28
C TYR A 388 8.90 -4.72 -33.79
N PRO A 389 8.11 -3.71 -33.37
CA PRO A 389 8.22 -2.33 -33.88
C PRO A 389 9.55 -1.64 -33.54
N PHE A 390 10.33 -2.23 -32.63
CA PHE A 390 11.67 -1.77 -32.22
C PHE A 390 12.74 -2.86 -32.42
N GLY A 391 12.42 -3.89 -33.22
CA GLY A 391 13.24 -5.08 -33.39
C GLY A 391 13.10 -6.09 -32.25
N SER A 392 13.64 -7.28 -32.47
CA SER A 392 13.82 -8.30 -31.45
C SER A 392 15.29 -8.39 -31.05
N GLU A 393 15.53 -8.79 -29.81
CA GLU A 393 16.82 -9.34 -29.39
C GLU A 393 16.70 -10.86 -29.27
N THR A 394 17.60 -11.58 -29.94
CA THR A 394 17.69 -13.04 -29.79
C THR A 394 18.53 -13.34 -28.56
N ILE A 395 17.90 -13.97 -27.57
CA ILE A 395 18.57 -14.42 -26.35
C ILE A 395 18.41 -15.94 -26.28
N ASP A 396 19.52 -16.67 -26.32
CA ASP A 396 19.57 -18.14 -26.32
C ASP A 396 18.70 -18.79 -27.41
N GLY A 397 18.71 -18.20 -28.62
CA GLY A 397 17.96 -18.72 -29.77
C GLY A 397 16.45 -18.46 -29.72
N LYS A 398 15.97 -17.65 -28.75
CA LYS A 398 14.58 -17.22 -28.64
C LYS A 398 14.49 -15.71 -28.82
N ASP A 399 13.53 -15.28 -29.63
CA ASP A 399 13.35 -13.86 -29.92
C ASP A 399 12.48 -13.18 -28.86
N TYR A 400 13.04 -12.13 -28.25
CA TYR A 400 12.37 -11.27 -27.30
C TYR A 400 12.20 -9.86 -27.88
N PRO A 401 11.11 -9.15 -27.55
CA PRO A 401 10.91 -7.80 -28.03
C PRO A 401 11.92 -6.83 -27.42
N ASN A 402 12.52 -5.96 -28.24
CA ASN A 402 13.28 -4.84 -27.72
C ASN A 402 12.37 -3.84 -26.99
N LEU A 403 12.90 -3.23 -25.93
CA LEU A 403 12.27 -2.09 -25.28
C LEU A 403 12.18 -0.90 -26.26
N PRO A 404 11.08 -0.12 -26.29
CA PRO A 404 10.99 1.08 -27.11
C PRO A 404 12.20 2.03 -26.90
N PRO A 405 12.74 2.68 -27.95
CA PRO A 405 13.85 3.63 -27.83
C PRO A 405 13.57 4.82 -26.90
N SER A 406 12.29 5.14 -26.67
CA SER A 406 11.85 6.15 -25.70
C SER A 406 11.93 5.68 -24.24
N LEU A 407 12.09 4.37 -24.01
CA LEU A 407 12.39 3.80 -22.70
C LEU A 407 13.89 3.93 -22.45
N MET A 408 14.27 5.10 -21.94
CA MET A 408 15.67 5.32 -21.55
C MET A 408 15.90 4.69 -20.18
N ALA A 409 16.96 3.90 -20.07
CA ALA A 409 17.52 3.56 -18.77
C ALA A 409 17.99 4.85 -18.11
N TRP A 410 17.41 5.19 -16.95
CA TRP A 410 17.88 6.34 -16.18
C TRP A 410 19.15 5.98 -15.41
#